data_AF-A0A9D4LDB7-F1
#
_entry.id   AF-A0A9D4LDB7-F1
#
_cell.length_a   1.000
_cell.length_b   1.000
_cell.length_c   1.000
_cell.angle_alpha   90.00
_cell.angle_beta   90.00
_cell.angle_gamma   90.00
#
_symmetry.space_group_name_H-M   'P 1'
#
loop_
_entity.id
_entity.type
_entity.pdbx_description
1 polymer ?
#
loop_
_entity_poly.entity_id
_entity_poly.type
_entity_poly.pdbx_seq_one_letter_code
_entity_poly.pdbx_strand_id
1 'polypeptide(L)'
;MQGNEHHCYNCDKAVYEYGNCCYNCDKAVYEYGDCCYNCDKAVYEYGDCCYNCDKAVYEYGDCCYNCDKAVYEYGDCCYNCDKAVYEYGNCCYNCDKAVYEYGDCCYNCEKAVYEYGNCCYNCDKAVYEYGDCCYNFDKAVYEYGDCCYNCDKAVYKYGDYCYNCDKAVYEYGNCCYNCDKAVYEYGNCCYNCDKAVYEYGDCCYNCDKAVYEYGDCCYNCEKAVYEYGNCCYNCDKNQSVRVWELLL
;
A
#
# COMPACT_ATOMS: atom_id res chain seq x y z
N MET A 1 -38.68 -26.09 3.80
CA MET A 1 -38.62 -26.06 5.27
C MET A 1 -39.06 -24.65 5.65
N GLN A 2 -40.23 -24.52 6.27
CA GLN A 2 -40.75 -23.23 6.76
C GLN A 2 -40.29 -23.09 8.21
N GLY A 3 -39.56 -22.02 8.54
CA GLY A 3 -39.11 -21.80 9.90
C GLY A 3 -38.42 -20.45 10.09
N ASN A 4 -39.21 -19.46 10.51
CA ASN A 4 -38.82 -18.23 11.21
C ASN A 4 -38.03 -17.13 10.45
N GLU A 5 -38.75 -16.32 9.66
CA GLU A 5 -38.33 -14.95 9.37
C GLU A 5 -38.50 -14.10 10.64
N HIS A 6 -37.44 -13.96 11.44
CA HIS A 6 -37.45 -13.05 12.59
C HIS A 6 -37.03 -11.65 12.14
N HIS A 7 -37.96 -10.71 12.26
CA HIS A 7 -37.70 -9.28 12.12
C HIS A 7 -37.76 -8.64 13.52
N CYS A 8 -36.66 -8.04 14.00
CA CYS A 8 -36.70 -7.19 15.18
C CYS A 8 -36.87 -5.73 14.78
N TYR A 9 -37.85 -5.05 15.37
CA TYR A 9 -38.03 -3.61 15.29
C TYR A 9 -37.82 -3.02 16.68
N ASN A 10 -36.68 -2.36 16.90
CA ASN A 10 -36.24 -1.75 18.15
C ASN A 10 -36.03 -2.75 19.31
N CYS A 11 -34.80 -3.17 19.55
CA CYS A 11 -34.46 -4.04 20.68
C CYS A 11 -33.12 -3.67 21.32
N ASP A 12 -32.98 -3.82 22.64
CA ASP A 12 -31.67 -3.67 23.28
C ASP A 12 -30.72 -4.80 22.86
N LYS A 13 -31.25 -6.03 22.69
CA LYS A 13 -30.48 -7.19 22.27
C LYS A 13 -31.30 -8.14 21.39
N ALA A 14 -30.69 -8.58 20.31
CA ALA A 14 -31.17 -9.60 19.40
C ALA A 14 -30.14 -10.73 19.31
N VAL A 15 -30.58 -11.99 19.46
CA VAL A 15 -29.73 -13.17 19.27
C VAL A 15 -30.54 -14.19 18.48
N TYR A 16 -30.07 -14.56 17.30
CA TYR A 16 -30.77 -15.46 16.39
C TYR A 16 -29.81 -16.45 15.73
N GLU A 17 -30.28 -17.67 15.51
CA GLU A 17 -29.60 -18.65 14.63
C GLU A 17 -29.80 -18.22 13.17
N TYR A 18 -31.03 -17.89 12.78
CA TYR A 18 -31.38 -17.34 11.48
C TYR A 18 -32.23 -16.08 11.66
N GLY A 19 -31.88 -14.98 11.00
CA GLY A 19 -32.70 -13.76 11.04
C GLY A 19 -32.50 -12.84 9.84
N ASN A 20 -33.61 -12.34 9.31
CA ASN A 20 -33.58 -11.58 8.06
C ASN A 20 -33.22 -10.10 8.28
N CYS A 21 -33.85 -9.44 9.27
CA CYS A 21 -33.57 -8.02 9.51
C CYS A 21 -33.64 -7.61 10.99
N CYS A 22 -32.66 -6.81 11.41
CA CYS A 22 -32.72 -6.01 12.64
C CYS A 22 -32.81 -4.52 12.32
N TYR A 23 -33.75 -3.82 12.94
CA TYR A 23 -33.87 -2.37 12.84
C TYR A 23 -33.73 -1.72 14.21
N ASN A 24 -32.72 -0.86 14.36
CA ASN A 24 -32.36 -0.13 15.58
C ASN A 24 -32.12 -1.07 16.78
N CYS A 25 -30.88 -1.50 16.98
CA CYS A 25 -30.54 -2.40 18.07
C CYS A 25 -29.20 -2.07 18.70
N ASP A 26 -29.09 -2.05 20.03
CA ASP A 26 -27.78 -1.85 20.66
C ASP A 26 -26.85 -3.04 20.33
N LYS A 27 -27.37 -4.27 20.32
CA LYS A 27 -26.58 -5.48 20.02
C LYS A 27 -27.36 -6.53 19.27
N ALA A 28 -26.92 -6.87 18.07
CA ALA A 28 -27.42 -8.00 17.32
C ALA A 28 -26.34 -9.06 17.13
N VAL A 29 -26.69 -10.33 17.34
CA VAL A 29 -25.83 -11.49 17.12
C VAL A 29 -26.59 -12.50 16.28
N TYR A 30 -26.00 -12.89 15.15
CA TYR A 30 -26.55 -13.86 14.21
C TYR A 30 -25.55 -14.96 13.91
N GLU A 31 -26.00 -16.21 13.80
CA GLU A 31 -25.25 -17.24 13.08
C GLU A 31 -25.38 -16.97 11.58
N TYR A 32 -26.62 -16.83 11.08
CA TYR A 32 -26.92 -16.40 9.72
C TYR A 32 -27.84 -15.17 9.74
N GLY A 33 -27.45 -14.07 9.09
CA GLY A 33 -28.40 -12.98 8.90
C GLY A 33 -28.13 -11.98 7.80
N ASP A 34 -29.20 -11.50 7.19
CA ASP A 34 -29.09 -10.72 5.94
C ASP A 34 -28.77 -9.24 6.21
N CYS A 35 -29.52 -8.58 7.10
CA CYS A 35 -29.39 -7.13 7.29
C CYS A 35 -29.48 -6.67 8.75
N CYS A 36 -28.57 -5.79 9.18
CA CYS A 36 -28.75 -4.96 10.37
C CYS A 36 -28.65 -3.47 10.03
N TYR A 37 -29.65 -2.71 10.50
CA TYR A 37 -29.74 -1.27 10.30
C TYR A 37 -29.68 -0.55 11.63
N ASN A 38 -28.79 0.45 11.73
CA ASN A 38 -28.58 1.30 12.90
C ASN A 38 -28.33 0.47 14.17
N CYS A 39 -27.11 -0.02 14.34
CA CYS A 39 -26.77 -0.78 15.55
C CYS A 39 -25.45 -0.36 16.17
N ASP A 40 -25.36 -0.32 17.49
CA ASP A 40 -24.05 -0.09 18.13
C ASP A 40 -23.13 -1.28 17.85
N LYS A 41 -23.66 -2.51 17.87
CA LYS A 41 -22.88 -3.73 17.64
C LYS A 41 -23.65 -4.79 16.85
N ALA A 42 -23.05 -5.25 15.77
CA ALA A 42 -23.46 -6.41 15.00
C ALA A 42 -22.36 -7.47 15.04
N VAL A 43 -22.72 -8.73 15.26
CA VAL A 43 -21.83 -9.88 15.15
C VAL A 43 -22.51 -10.96 14.32
N TYR A 44 -21.82 -11.46 13.31
CA TYR A 44 -22.29 -12.46 12.36
C TYR A 44 -21.25 -13.57 12.22
N GLU A 45 -21.69 -14.82 12.17
CA GLU A 45 -20.90 -15.88 11.55
C GLU A 45 -20.98 -15.73 10.03
N TYR A 46 -22.19 -15.65 9.48
CA TYR A 46 -22.46 -15.33 8.09
C TYR A 46 -23.43 -14.16 7.99
N GLY A 47 -23.07 -13.08 7.28
CA GLY A 47 -24.05 -12.03 7.02
C GLY A 47 -23.77 -11.08 5.87
N ASP A 48 -24.86 -10.62 5.24
CA ASP A 48 -24.76 -9.91 3.97
C ASP A 48 -24.48 -8.41 4.16
N CYS A 49 -25.25 -7.73 5.01
CA CYS A 49 -25.18 -6.27 5.10
C CYS A 49 -25.32 -5.71 6.53
N CYS A 50 -24.42 -4.80 6.92
CA CYS A 50 -24.64 -3.90 8.04
C CYS A 50 -24.59 -2.43 7.61
N TYR A 51 -25.55 -1.65 8.08
CA TYR A 51 -25.71 -0.24 7.77
C TYR A 51 -25.72 0.59 9.05
N ASN A 52 -24.88 1.64 9.07
CA ASN A 52 -24.76 2.60 10.17
C ASN A 52 -24.52 1.89 11.51
N CYS A 53 -23.29 1.41 11.72
CA CYS A 53 -22.95 0.72 12.95
C CYS A 53 -21.67 1.22 13.60
N ASP A 54 -21.64 1.30 14.92
CA ASP A 54 -20.36 1.60 15.59
C ASP A 54 -19.39 0.42 15.40
N LYS A 55 -19.89 -0.82 15.44
CA LYS A 55 -19.08 -2.03 15.28
C LYS A 55 -19.82 -3.13 14.54
N ALA A 56 -19.20 -3.65 13.49
CA ALA A 56 -19.58 -4.92 12.87
C ALA A 56 -18.42 -5.91 12.95
N VAL A 57 -18.74 -7.17 13.22
CA VAL A 57 -17.80 -8.30 13.21
C VAL A 57 -18.43 -9.43 12.41
N TYR A 58 -17.67 -9.97 11.46
CA TYR A 58 -18.07 -11.05 10.58
C TYR A 58 -16.99 -12.14 10.57
N GLU A 59 -17.39 -13.41 10.60
CA GLU A 59 -16.53 -14.47 10.08
C GLU A 59 -16.59 -14.43 8.55
N TYR A 60 -17.78 -14.46 7.96
CA TYR A 60 -18.01 -14.24 6.53
C TYR A 60 -19.02 -13.09 6.34
N GLY A 61 -18.66 -12.06 5.57
CA GLY A 61 -19.66 -11.05 5.23
C GLY A 61 -19.41 -10.19 4.01
N ASP A 62 -20.51 -9.76 3.38
CA ASP A 62 -20.43 -9.14 2.07
C ASP A 62 -20.20 -7.63 2.15
N CYS A 63 -21.00 -6.89 2.93
CA CYS A 63 -20.97 -5.44 2.92
C CYS A 63 -21.15 -4.81 4.31
N CYS A 64 -20.29 -3.83 4.64
CA CYS A 64 -20.54 -2.89 5.73
C CYS A 64 -20.49 -1.43 5.24
N TYR A 65 -21.52 -0.67 5.60
CA TYR A 65 -21.71 0.72 5.20
C TYR A 65 -21.77 1.64 6.41
N ASN A 66 -20.98 2.71 6.36
CA ASN A 66 -20.94 3.75 7.40
C ASN A 66 -20.68 3.14 8.79
N CYS A 67 -19.47 2.64 9.00
CA CYS A 67 -19.08 2.06 10.28
C CYS A 67 -17.97 2.83 10.98
N ASP A 68 -17.97 2.84 12.31
CA ASP A 68 -16.73 3.25 13.00
C ASP A 68 -15.70 2.12 12.89
N LYS A 69 -16.15 0.86 13.01
CA LYS A 69 -15.28 -0.31 12.96
C LYS A 69 -15.94 -1.49 12.27
N ALA A 70 -15.22 -2.10 11.33
CA ALA A 70 -15.56 -3.41 10.80
C ALA A 70 -14.38 -4.37 10.94
N VAL A 71 -14.68 -5.62 11.27
CA VAL A 71 -13.72 -6.72 11.34
C VAL A 71 -14.29 -7.91 10.58
N TYR A 72 -13.49 -8.47 9.69
CA TYR A 72 -13.83 -9.62 8.87
C TYR A 72 -12.72 -10.67 8.95
N GLU A 73 -13.09 -11.95 9.06
CA GLU A 73 -12.18 -13.03 8.64
C GLU A 73 -12.18 -13.08 7.10
N TYR A 74 -13.36 -13.20 6.49
CA TYR A 74 -13.56 -13.09 5.04
C TYR A 74 -14.57 -11.99 4.74
N GLY A 75 -14.20 -10.99 3.93
CA GLY A 75 -15.17 -9.97 3.54
C GLY A 75 -14.97 -9.30 2.19
N ASP A 76 -16.09 -8.93 1.58
CA ASP A 76 -16.09 -8.40 0.22
C ASP A 76 -15.90 -6.89 0.17
N CYS A 77 -16.72 -6.12 0.87
CA CYS A 77 -16.73 -4.66 0.74
C CYS A 77 -16.95 -3.93 2.06
N CYS A 78 -16.14 -2.90 2.32
CA CYS A 78 -16.44 -1.88 3.33
C CYS A 78 -16.43 -0.48 2.73
N TYR A 79 -17.46 0.30 3.07
CA TYR A 79 -17.69 1.64 2.57
C TYR A 79 -17.80 2.64 3.71
N ASN A 80 -17.04 3.73 3.63
CA ASN A 80 -17.06 4.84 4.58
C ASN A 80 -16.88 4.34 6.02
N CYS A 81 -15.68 3.85 6.35
CA CYS A 81 -15.43 3.34 7.69
C CYS A 81 -14.21 3.99 8.32
N ASP A 82 -14.24 4.29 9.62
CA ASP A 82 -13.03 4.81 10.27
C ASP A 82 -11.94 3.72 10.32
N LYS A 83 -12.33 2.46 10.56
CA LYS A 83 -11.40 1.34 10.66
C LYS A 83 -11.97 0.06 10.11
N ALA A 84 -11.24 -0.55 9.17
CA ALA A 84 -11.53 -1.88 8.67
C ALA A 84 -10.34 -2.81 8.91
N VAL A 85 -10.61 -4.04 9.33
CA VAL A 85 -9.62 -5.10 9.49
C VAL A 85 -10.13 -6.35 8.80
N TYR A 86 -9.27 -6.95 7.97
CA TYR A 86 -9.55 -8.16 7.21
C TYR A 86 -8.42 -9.16 7.39
N GLU A 87 -8.76 -10.44 7.57
CA GLU A 87 -7.82 -11.52 7.23
C GLU A 87 -7.77 -11.66 5.71
N TYR A 88 -8.93 -11.87 5.07
CA TYR A 88 -9.09 -11.87 3.62
C TYR A 88 -10.12 -10.82 3.20
N GLY A 89 -9.71 -9.84 2.40
CA GLY A 89 -10.59 -8.74 2.02
C GLY A 89 -10.48 -8.26 0.58
N ASN A 90 -11.61 -8.08 -0.10
CA ASN A 90 -11.60 -7.71 -1.52
C ASN A 90 -11.49 -6.19 -1.73
N CYS A 91 -12.39 -5.39 -1.14
CA CYS A 91 -12.45 -3.96 -1.40
C CYS A 91 -12.73 -3.12 -0.14
N CYS A 92 -11.99 -2.03 0.03
CA CYS A 92 -12.35 -0.96 0.97
C CYS A 92 -12.34 0.41 0.29
N TYR A 93 -13.39 1.18 0.56
CA TYR A 93 -13.64 2.49 -0.03
C TYR A 93 -13.81 3.55 1.06
N ASN A 94 -13.04 4.63 0.94
CA ASN A 94 -13.09 5.79 1.84
C ASN A 94 -12.94 5.37 3.31
N CYS A 95 -11.71 5.02 3.70
CA CYS A 95 -11.44 4.57 5.06
C CYS A 95 -10.28 5.35 5.67
N ASP A 96 -10.37 5.70 6.95
CA ASP A 96 -9.21 6.31 7.61
C ASP A 96 -8.10 5.27 7.77
N LYS A 97 -8.44 4.03 8.15
CA LYS A 97 -7.44 2.98 8.40
C LYS A 97 -7.93 1.60 7.96
N ALA A 98 -7.22 0.99 7.04
CA ALA A 98 -7.45 -0.38 6.64
C ALA A 98 -6.23 -1.27 6.95
N VAL A 99 -6.49 -2.49 7.43
CA VAL A 99 -5.47 -3.51 7.69
C VAL A 99 -5.91 -4.81 7.04
N TYR A 100 -5.03 -5.44 6.29
CA TYR A 100 -5.24 -6.70 5.59
C TYR A 100 -4.09 -7.67 5.86
N GLU A 101 -4.40 -8.93 6.11
CA GLU A 101 -3.42 -10.01 5.87
C GLU A 101 -3.33 -10.25 4.36
N TYR A 102 -4.47 -10.53 3.71
CA TYR A 102 -4.60 -10.64 2.26
C TYR A 102 -5.64 -9.65 1.74
N GLY A 103 -5.23 -8.75 0.83
CA GLY A 103 -6.16 -7.76 0.30
C GLY A 103 -5.96 -7.36 -1.16
N ASP A 104 -7.08 -7.21 -1.87
CA ASP A 104 -7.07 -6.94 -3.31
C ASP A 104 -7.04 -5.44 -3.64
N CYS A 105 -7.98 -4.66 -3.10
CA CYS A 105 -8.18 -3.27 -3.50
C CYS A 105 -8.47 -2.32 -2.33
N CYS A 106 -7.76 -1.19 -2.26
CA CYS A 106 -8.12 -0.03 -1.43
C CYS A 106 -8.22 1.24 -2.25
N TYR A 107 -9.25 2.03 -1.96
CA TYR A 107 -9.50 3.31 -2.59
C TYR A 107 -9.70 4.41 -1.55
N ASN A 108 -8.96 5.51 -1.70
CA ASN A 108 -9.08 6.71 -0.86
C ASN A 108 -8.92 6.39 0.63
N CYS A 109 -7.71 6.02 1.04
CA CYS A 109 -7.42 5.67 2.42
C CYS A 109 -6.33 6.55 3.03
N GLU A 110 -6.50 7.01 4.27
CA GLU A 110 -5.41 7.77 4.93
C GLU A 110 -4.23 6.83 5.24
N LYS A 111 -4.51 5.60 5.69
CA LYS A 111 -3.49 4.61 6.06
C LYS A 111 -3.94 3.19 5.73
N ALA A 112 -3.16 2.51 4.89
CA ALA A 112 -3.35 1.09 4.62
C ALA A 112 -2.13 0.27 5.03
N VAL A 113 -2.36 -0.93 5.55
CA VAL A 113 -1.31 -1.91 5.89
C VAL A 113 -1.70 -3.26 5.32
N TYR A 114 -0.76 -3.90 4.64
CA TYR A 114 -0.91 -5.20 4.00
C TYR A 114 0.25 -6.12 4.37
N GLU A 115 -0.05 -7.39 4.67
CA GLU A 115 0.95 -8.45 4.52
C GLU A 115 1.08 -8.79 3.02
N TYR A 116 -0.04 -9.07 2.36
CA TYR A 116 -0.13 -9.30 0.91
C TYR A 116 -1.16 -8.37 0.28
N GLY A 117 -0.72 -7.49 -0.64
CA GLY A 117 -1.58 -6.48 -1.26
C GLY A 117 -1.42 -6.36 -2.77
N ASN A 118 -2.52 -6.36 -3.51
CA ASN A 118 -2.48 -6.28 -4.99
C ASN A 118 -2.52 -4.84 -5.51
N CYS A 119 -3.58 -4.08 -5.22
CA CYS A 119 -3.80 -2.76 -5.80
C CYS A 119 -4.27 -1.73 -4.77
N CYS A 120 -3.60 -0.59 -4.68
CA CYS A 120 -4.11 0.55 -3.90
C CYS A 120 -4.05 1.86 -4.69
N TYR A 121 -5.08 2.69 -4.47
CA TYR A 121 -5.31 3.93 -5.19
C TYR A 121 -5.59 5.08 -4.24
N ASN A 122 -4.86 6.18 -4.40
CA ASN A 122 -5.04 7.42 -3.66
C ASN A 122 -4.98 7.19 -2.15
N CYS A 123 -3.84 6.72 -1.62
CA CYS A 123 -3.66 6.68 -0.16
C CYS A 123 -2.52 7.58 0.30
N ASP A 124 -2.69 8.25 1.43
CA ASP A 124 -1.61 9.09 1.96
C ASP A 124 -0.42 8.21 2.39
N LYS A 125 -0.70 7.08 3.04
CA LYS A 125 0.34 6.17 3.54
C LYS A 125 -0.04 4.72 3.32
N ALA A 126 0.89 3.96 2.77
CA ALA A 126 0.77 2.52 2.71
C ALA A 126 2.05 1.79 3.11
N VAL A 127 1.86 0.63 3.73
CA VAL A 127 2.93 -0.29 4.14
C VAL A 127 2.56 -1.69 3.65
N TYR A 128 3.49 -2.35 2.97
CA TYR A 128 3.35 -3.70 2.45
C TYR A 128 4.53 -4.56 2.88
N GLU A 129 4.27 -5.80 3.28
CA GLU A 129 5.30 -6.84 3.21
C GLU A 129 5.49 -7.28 1.76
N TYR A 130 4.40 -7.62 1.06
CA TYR A 130 4.37 -7.94 -0.36
C TYR A 130 3.33 -7.07 -1.08
N GLY A 131 3.74 -6.29 -2.08
CA GLY A 131 2.87 -5.36 -2.79
C GLY A 131 3.10 -5.29 -4.30
N ASP A 132 2.03 -5.43 -5.10
CA ASP A 132 2.16 -5.45 -6.57
C ASP A 132 2.11 -4.03 -7.17
N CYS A 133 0.97 -3.34 -7.07
CA CYS A 133 0.74 -2.07 -7.78
C CYS A 133 0.13 -0.99 -6.89
N CYS A 134 0.75 0.19 -6.88
CA CYS A 134 0.24 1.34 -6.15
C CYS A 134 0.23 2.60 -7.02
N TYR A 135 -0.88 3.34 -7.00
CA TYR A 135 -1.11 4.59 -7.71
C TYR A 135 -1.48 5.77 -6.78
N ASN A 136 -0.73 6.86 -6.89
CA ASN A 136 -0.94 8.14 -6.19
C ASN A 136 -0.82 8.03 -4.66
N PHE A 137 0.38 8.22 -4.12
CA PHE A 137 0.65 8.14 -2.69
C PHE A 137 1.57 9.25 -2.19
N ASP A 138 1.34 9.77 -0.99
CA ASP A 138 2.37 10.60 -0.36
C ASP A 138 3.55 9.72 0.08
N LYS A 139 3.26 8.53 0.67
CA LYS A 139 4.30 7.63 1.17
C LYS A 139 3.93 6.17 0.99
N ALA A 140 4.84 5.40 0.39
CA ALA A 140 4.74 3.96 0.32
C ALA A 140 6.02 3.29 0.86
N VAL A 141 5.85 2.19 1.60
CA VAL A 141 6.94 1.39 2.15
C VAL A 141 6.67 -0.08 1.82
N TYR A 142 7.66 -0.76 1.25
CA TYR A 142 7.58 -2.16 0.85
C TYR A 142 8.77 -2.95 1.41
N GLU A 143 8.51 -4.17 1.89
CA GLU A 143 9.58 -5.17 1.97
C GLU A 143 9.86 -5.75 0.57
N TYR A 144 8.82 -6.18 -0.14
CA TYR A 144 8.88 -6.62 -1.53
C TYR A 144 7.82 -5.85 -2.32
N GLY A 145 8.24 -5.11 -3.35
CA GLY A 145 7.31 -4.29 -4.13
C GLY A 145 7.61 -4.26 -5.62
N ASP A 146 6.58 -4.45 -6.44
CA ASP A 146 6.76 -4.50 -7.89
C ASP A 146 6.69 -3.09 -8.51
N CYS A 147 5.57 -2.39 -8.37
CA CYS A 147 5.34 -1.11 -9.05
C CYS A 147 4.70 -0.03 -8.16
N CYS A 148 5.30 1.15 -8.13
CA CYS A 148 4.66 2.37 -7.61
C CYS A 148 4.64 3.49 -8.66
N TYR A 149 3.49 4.15 -8.77
CA TYR A 149 3.21 5.22 -9.72
C TYR A 149 2.77 6.48 -8.98
N ASN A 150 3.43 7.60 -9.27
CA ASN A 150 3.15 8.91 -8.69
C ASN A 150 3.20 8.89 -7.16
N CYS A 151 4.39 9.03 -6.59
CA CYS A 151 4.52 9.15 -5.14
C CYS A 151 5.51 10.21 -4.68
N ASP A 152 5.26 10.88 -3.56
CA ASP A 152 6.28 11.79 -3.02
C ASP A 152 7.47 10.97 -2.48
N LYS A 153 7.19 9.84 -1.81
CA LYS A 153 8.23 8.98 -1.22
C LYS A 153 7.91 7.50 -1.34
N ALA A 154 8.84 6.76 -1.91
CA ALA A 154 8.84 5.31 -1.86
C ALA A 154 10.10 4.77 -1.19
N VAL A 155 9.93 3.74 -0.36
CA VAL A 155 11.02 3.00 0.29
C VAL A 155 10.81 1.52 0.04
N TYR A 156 11.85 0.85 -0.47
CA TYR A 156 11.85 -0.57 -0.77
C TYR A 156 13.04 -1.25 -0.12
N LYS A 157 12.82 -2.44 0.45
CA LYS A 157 13.91 -3.39 0.66
C LYS A 157 14.22 -4.10 -0.66
N TYR A 158 13.22 -4.69 -1.31
CA TYR A 158 13.32 -5.21 -2.67
C TYR A 158 12.28 -4.53 -3.54
N GLY A 159 12.70 -3.85 -4.60
CA GLY A 159 11.80 -3.08 -5.43
C GLY A 159 12.13 -3.12 -6.92
N ASP A 160 11.11 -3.31 -7.75
CA ASP A 160 11.31 -3.40 -9.20
C ASP A 160 11.21 -2.05 -9.90
N TYR A 161 10.07 -1.37 -9.78
CA TYR A 161 9.78 -0.16 -10.56
C TYR A 161 9.15 0.96 -9.71
N CYS A 162 9.73 2.15 -9.79
CA CYS A 162 9.05 3.39 -9.36
C CYS A 162 8.99 4.38 -10.51
N TYR A 163 7.81 4.97 -10.71
CA TYR A 163 7.52 5.94 -11.76
C TYR A 163 7.02 7.24 -11.15
N ASN A 164 7.64 8.37 -11.54
CA ASN A 164 7.30 9.71 -11.10
C ASN A 164 7.30 9.83 -9.57
N CYS A 165 8.48 10.01 -8.98
CA CYS A 165 8.57 10.21 -7.54
C CYS A 165 9.53 11.30 -7.10
N ASP A 166 9.23 12.05 -6.04
CA ASP A 166 10.22 13.00 -5.52
C ASP A 166 11.41 12.24 -4.92
N LYS A 167 11.15 11.14 -4.21
CA LYS A 167 12.20 10.36 -3.55
C LYS A 167 11.94 8.87 -3.61
N ALA A 168 12.90 8.12 -4.11
CA ALA A 168 12.95 6.67 -3.97
C ALA A 168 14.20 6.22 -3.22
N VAL A 169 14.03 5.24 -2.33
CA VAL A 169 15.11 4.59 -1.59
C VAL A 169 14.97 3.09 -1.74
N TYR A 170 16.05 2.42 -2.12
CA TYR A 170 16.11 0.97 -2.31
C TYR A 170 17.31 0.37 -1.57
N GLU A 171 17.09 -0.74 -0.87
CA GLU A 171 18.19 -1.65 -0.52
C GLU A 171 18.59 -2.44 -1.79
N TYR A 172 17.63 -3.09 -2.46
CA TYR A 172 17.79 -3.71 -3.77
C TYR A 172 16.74 -3.17 -4.74
N GLY A 173 17.19 -2.50 -5.80
CA GLY A 173 16.32 -1.80 -6.74
C GLY A 173 16.64 -2.07 -8.20
N ASN A 174 15.62 -2.31 -9.02
CA ASN A 174 15.82 -2.45 -10.46
C ASN A 174 15.79 -1.09 -11.18
N CYS A 175 14.63 -0.43 -11.25
CA CYS A 175 14.46 0.76 -12.07
C CYS A 175 13.68 1.88 -11.35
N CYS A 176 14.18 3.11 -11.44
CA CYS A 176 13.41 4.32 -11.13
C CYS A 176 13.34 5.25 -12.35
N TYR A 177 12.15 5.78 -12.63
CA TYR A 177 11.86 6.65 -13.76
C TYR A 177 11.30 7.98 -13.28
N ASN A 178 11.90 9.08 -13.72
CA ASN A 178 11.52 10.45 -13.40
C ASN A 178 11.46 10.67 -11.88
N CYS A 179 12.62 10.92 -11.26
CA CYS A 179 12.67 11.23 -9.84
C CYS A 179 13.58 12.38 -9.48
N ASP A 180 13.23 13.18 -8.47
CA ASP A 180 14.18 14.20 -8.01
C ASP A 180 15.39 13.54 -7.34
N LYS A 181 15.15 12.48 -6.54
CA LYS A 181 16.21 11.78 -5.82
C LYS A 181 15.99 10.28 -5.79
N ALA A 182 17.01 9.53 -6.20
CA ALA A 182 17.08 8.09 -5.98
C ALA A 182 18.32 7.74 -5.15
N VAL A 183 18.15 6.81 -4.21
CA VAL A 183 19.22 6.23 -3.40
C VAL A 183 19.12 4.71 -3.46
N TYR A 184 20.23 4.06 -3.77
CA TYR A 184 20.35 2.62 -3.86
C TYR A 184 21.54 2.12 -3.04
N GLU A 185 21.35 1.05 -2.27
CA GLU A 185 22.47 0.21 -1.84
C GLU A 185 22.92 -0.67 -3.03
N TYR A 186 21.99 -1.41 -3.64
CA TYR A 186 22.19 -2.13 -4.90
C TYR A 186 21.16 -1.70 -5.94
N GLY A 187 21.60 -1.10 -7.05
CA GLY A 187 20.71 -0.49 -8.04
C GLY A 187 21.11 -0.76 -9.49
N ASN A 188 20.15 -1.13 -10.34
CA ASN A 188 20.46 -1.35 -11.76
C ASN A 188 20.35 -0.06 -12.58
N CYS A 189 19.19 0.59 -12.61
CA CYS A 189 18.95 1.73 -13.51
C CYS A 189 18.18 2.88 -12.85
N CYS A 190 18.62 4.11 -13.08
CA CYS A 190 17.80 5.31 -12.85
C CYS A 190 17.74 6.18 -14.11
N TYR A 191 16.53 6.58 -14.49
CA TYR A 191 16.24 7.36 -15.68
C TYR A 191 15.62 8.71 -15.31
N ASN A 192 16.20 9.80 -15.82
CA ASN A 192 15.76 11.18 -15.60
C ASN A 192 15.68 11.52 -14.11
N CYS A 193 16.81 11.94 -13.53
CA CYS A 193 16.82 12.33 -12.12
C CYS A 193 17.71 13.50 -11.79
N ASP A 194 17.32 14.37 -10.85
CA ASP A 194 18.24 15.43 -10.41
C ASP A 194 19.43 14.82 -9.67
N LYS A 195 19.19 13.82 -8.81
CA LYS A 195 20.25 13.18 -8.01
C LYS A 195 20.06 11.68 -7.89
N ALA A 196 21.11 10.94 -8.23
CA ALA A 196 21.20 9.52 -7.92
C ALA A 196 22.44 9.23 -7.05
N VAL A 197 22.26 8.36 -6.06
CA VAL A 197 23.33 7.87 -5.19
C VAL A 197 23.28 6.35 -5.16
N TYR A 198 24.43 5.71 -5.39
CA TYR A 198 24.59 4.27 -5.40
C TYR A 198 25.76 3.86 -4.50
N GLU A 199 25.57 2.84 -3.68
CA GLU A 199 26.70 2.07 -3.15
C GLU A 199 27.22 1.13 -4.25
N TYR A 200 26.34 0.32 -4.85
CA TYR A 200 26.61 -0.49 -6.03
C TYR A 200 25.60 -0.17 -7.13
N GLY A 201 26.06 0.33 -8.28
CA GLY A 201 25.17 0.82 -9.33
C GLY A 201 25.63 0.56 -10.76
N ASP A 202 24.74 0.06 -11.63
CA ASP A 202 25.10 -0.22 -13.02
C ASP A 202 24.98 1.02 -13.91
N CYS A 203 23.80 1.63 -14.00
CA CYS A 203 23.49 2.68 -14.98
C CYS A 203 22.67 3.84 -14.44
N CYS A 204 23.05 5.07 -14.78
CA CYS A 204 22.19 6.25 -14.66
C CYS A 204 22.13 7.04 -15.98
N TYR A 205 20.92 7.46 -16.36
CA TYR A 205 20.63 8.16 -17.61
C TYR A 205 19.95 9.50 -17.34
N ASN A 206 20.48 10.57 -17.96
CA ASN A 206 19.97 11.94 -17.86
C ASN A 206 19.84 12.41 -16.41
N CYS A 207 20.96 12.80 -15.80
CA CYS A 207 20.96 13.23 -14.41
C CYS A 207 21.76 14.51 -14.17
N ASP A 208 21.34 15.36 -13.23
CA ASP A 208 22.22 16.48 -12.87
C ASP A 208 23.43 15.93 -12.10
N LYS A 209 23.21 15.04 -11.13
CA LYS A 209 24.27 14.52 -10.27
C LYS A 209 24.13 13.03 -10.02
N ALA A 210 25.20 12.29 -10.28
CA ALA A 210 25.33 10.90 -9.85
C ALA A 210 26.55 10.72 -8.95
N VAL A 211 26.40 9.90 -7.91
CA VAL A 211 27.47 9.50 -7.01
C VAL A 211 27.45 7.98 -6.89
N TYR A 212 28.61 7.36 -7.08
CA TYR A 212 28.82 5.93 -6.96
C TYR A 212 29.97 5.64 -6.01
N GLU A 213 29.79 4.70 -5.08
CA GLU A 213 30.92 4.03 -4.45
C GLU A 213 31.52 3.01 -5.43
N TYR A 214 30.69 2.08 -5.93
CA TYR A 214 31.02 1.17 -7.02
C TYR A 214 30.02 1.35 -8.17
N GLY A 215 30.49 1.69 -9.37
CA GLY A 215 29.57 1.73 -10.50
C GLY A 215 30.16 1.79 -11.89
N ASP A 216 29.34 1.39 -12.86
CA ASP A 216 29.78 1.15 -14.22
C ASP A 216 29.59 2.37 -15.13
N CYS A 217 28.35 2.81 -15.36
CA CYS A 217 28.05 3.76 -16.44
C CYS A 217 27.12 4.90 -16.03
N CYS A 218 27.44 6.11 -16.51
CA CYS A 218 26.59 7.28 -16.40
C CYS A 218 26.49 7.99 -17.77
N TYR A 219 25.27 8.33 -18.20
CA TYR A 219 24.98 8.90 -19.51
C TYR A 219 24.26 10.24 -19.38
N ASN A 220 24.75 11.27 -20.07
CA ASN A 220 24.18 12.63 -20.08
C ASN A 220 24.02 13.20 -18.66
N CYS A 221 25.10 13.27 -17.88
CA CYS A 221 25.05 13.91 -16.58
C CYS A 221 25.94 15.13 -16.44
N GLU A 222 25.44 16.16 -15.74
CA GLU A 222 26.23 17.38 -15.46
C GLU A 222 27.44 17.03 -14.60
N LYS A 223 27.25 16.17 -13.59
CA LYS A 223 28.33 15.71 -12.70
C LYS A 223 28.17 14.25 -12.30
N ALA A 224 29.23 13.47 -12.50
CA ALA A 224 29.37 12.12 -11.95
C ALA A 224 30.60 12.01 -11.06
N VAL A 225 30.48 11.31 -9.94
CA VAL A 225 31.57 11.01 -9.00
C VAL A 225 31.59 9.51 -8.75
N TYR A 226 32.79 8.93 -8.80
CA TYR A 226 33.04 7.51 -8.57
C TYR A 226 34.16 7.37 -7.53
N GLU A 227 34.01 6.44 -6.59
CA GLU A 227 35.14 5.92 -5.82
C GLU A 227 35.84 4.79 -6.60
N TYR A 228 35.06 3.82 -7.07
CA TYR A 228 35.50 2.69 -7.89
C TYR A 228 34.61 2.52 -9.13
N GLY A 229 35.24 2.33 -10.29
CA GLY A 229 34.56 2.22 -11.59
C GLY A 229 34.77 3.44 -12.47
N ASN A 230 34.48 3.31 -13.78
CA ASN A 230 34.84 4.31 -14.78
C ASN A 230 34.03 4.15 -16.08
N CYS A 231 32.97 4.93 -16.29
CA CYS A 231 32.46 5.31 -17.62
C CYS A 231 31.43 6.46 -17.51
N CYS A 232 31.75 7.63 -18.08
CA CYS A 232 30.81 8.76 -18.19
C CYS A 232 30.72 9.20 -19.66
N TYR A 233 29.53 9.12 -20.25
CA TYR A 233 29.26 9.50 -21.63
C TYR A 233 28.50 10.81 -21.68
N ASN A 234 29.02 11.76 -22.47
CA ASN A 234 28.41 13.08 -22.68
C ASN A 234 28.19 13.87 -21.37
N CYS A 235 29.17 13.80 -20.46
CA CYS A 235 29.16 14.50 -19.18
C CYS A 235 29.98 15.80 -19.25
N ASP A 236 29.49 16.87 -18.64
CA ASP A 236 30.17 18.17 -18.71
C ASP A 236 31.49 18.14 -17.91
N LYS A 237 32.57 18.58 -18.55
CA LYS A 237 33.96 18.34 -18.11
C LYS A 237 34.32 19.17 -16.87
N ASN A 238 33.98 18.69 -15.68
CA ASN A 238 34.69 19.00 -14.44
C ASN A 238 34.96 17.70 -13.67
N GLN A 239 35.86 16.90 -14.24
CA GLN A 239 36.37 15.66 -13.66
C GLN A 239 37.10 15.97 -12.34
N SER A 240 36.45 15.75 -11.20
CA SER A 240 37.17 15.30 -10.00
C SER A 240 37.08 13.78 -9.95
N VAL A 241 37.69 13.12 -10.94
CA VAL A 241 38.06 11.71 -10.76
C VAL A 241 39.20 11.74 -9.75
N ARG A 242 38.90 11.58 -8.46
CA ARG A 242 39.95 11.28 -7.47
C ARG A 242 40.19 9.77 -7.53
N VAL A 243 40.92 9.33 -8.55
CA VAL A 243 41.56 8.02 -8.49
C VAL A 243 42.59 8.12 -7.37
N TRP A 244 42.31 7.57 -6.19
CA TRP A 244 43.38 7.22 -5.28
C TRP A 244 44.07 5.99 -5.89
N GLU A 245 45.07 6.22 -6.73
CA GLU A 245 46.03 5.18 -7.10
C GLU A 245 46.69 4.68 -5.81
N LEU A 246 46.21 3.55 -5.29
CA LEU A 246 46.92 2.79 -4.27
C LEU A 246 48.13 2.16 -4.94
N LEU A 247 49.26 2.87 -4.85
CA LEU A 247 50.58 2.25 -4.85
C LEU A 247 50.68 1.35 -3.60
N LEU A 248 50.90 0.06 -3.86
CA LEU A 248 51.24 -1.07 -2.97
C LEU A 248 50.06 -1.86 -2.38
#